data_AF-A0A0B2X8Z1-F1
#
_entry.id   AF-A0A0B2X8Z1-F1
#
_cell.length_a   1.000
_cell.length_b   1.000
_cell.length_c   1.000
_cell.angle_alpha   90.00
_cell.angle_beta   90.00
_cell.angle_gamma   90.00
#
_symmetry.space_group_name_H-M   'P 1'
#
loop_
_entity.id
_entity.type
_entity.pdbx_description
1 polymer ?
#
loop_
_entity_poly.entity_id
_entity_poly.type
_entity_poly.pdbx_seq_one_letter_code
_entity_poly.pdbx_strand_id
1 'polypeptide(L)'
;MSSSRSYAGRTENSSLFTVCTTILTNTLMANIHIMSITEIKHLVELLCDRMYWYMQRDKQDKNLKKMQADLDRCRPGYSESSNYAEVLKLQIDQCVKEKRKTCDRLSGTDGKLLSHLTTFIDRQTGDALSTQAIGSEDVDARLKALQNSLDEKFRTYLKEASTKTNNDHRSQLRKETEGLHIGLEQEKQKSAKLQKHMEEMEQRLGSLDKRHLDLAEEAKNNKRAALHLDGKLTEFESKLNELSTKIDDLATNIVTSHALSKELSQFDTVVSASEDGNAAPLGDRWLNTSVGMKTRQRLQAVLDDVRFLKQSLKCESVDGAPQPIASLHKRLESCMDMVKLNSKEQLSISEAVQAIEATLKLTSFTTSNDTGQNSTLIEQMIDQKVQPLFTSLKENLNHTMQGKLNQVAVDLGTFIDKERIAREGATTKADQSSADVSALRRDINVLKKSVSTSAEKLCQKISEQGKQVASCNERVASLESGLQRVSAEAETNIRKLELQLQTVNTRRSNVSTKGPNQDMTKHITNTTISPSSLQNISSLTSRLEAVEQQLNSHHVEGPPRKRKTAHK
;
A
#
# COMPACT_ATOMS: atom_id res chain seq x y z
N MET A 1 -39.07 -2.61 115.09
CA MET A 1 -38.79 -4.06 115.15
C MET A 1 -38.93 -4.59 113.73
N SER A 2 -37.83 -4.70 112.99
CA SER A 2 -36.98 -5.91 112.93
C SER A 2 -37.67 -7.03 112.14
N SER A 3 -37.22 -7.28 110.91
CA SER A 3 -36.27 -8.39 110.67
C SER A 3 -35.98 -8.54 109.17
N SER A 4 -34.82 -8.07 108.77
CA SER A 4 -34.18 -8.37 107.49
C SER A 4 -33.58 -9.78 107.55
N ARG A 5 -33.83 -10.63 106.54
CA ARG A 5 -33.03 -11.82 106.29
C ARG A 5 -32.50 -11.82 104.85
N SER A 6 -31.17 -11.71 104.82
CA SER A 6 -30.25 -11.84 103.70
C SER A 6 -30.39 -13.17 102.94
N TYR A 7 -30.21 -13.10 101.61
CA TYR A 7 -29.74 -14.21 100.78
C TYR A 7 -28.73 -13.64 99.77
N ALA A 8 -27.47 -13.54 100.22
CA ALA A 8 -26.31 -13.51 99.34
C ALA A 8 -26.02 -14.95 98.88
N GLY A 9 -25.81 -15.15 97.58
CA GLY A 9 -25.39 -16.44 97.03
C GLY A 9 -25.99 -16.75 95.66
N ARG A 10 -25.44 -16.11 94.61
CA ARG A 10 -25.38 -16.54 93.20
C ARG A 10 -25.02 -15.34 92.31
N THR A 11 -23.75 -14.93 92.33
CA THR A 11 -23.24 -13.91 91.38
C THR A 11 -21.92 -14.29 90.72
N GLU A 12 -21.27 -15.37 91.13
CA GLU A 12 -19.93 -15.71 90.60
C GLU A 12 -19.94 -16.51 89.29
N ASN A 13 -21.04 -17.19 88.93
CA ASN A 13 -21.11 -17.93 87.66
C ASN A 13 -21.57 -17.08 86.45
N SER A 14 -22.06 -15.86 86.69
CA SER A 14 -22.52 -14.96 85.61
C SER A 14 -21.38 -14.13 85.01
N SER A 15 -20.34 -13.82 85.78
CA SER A 15 -19.22 -13.01 85.29
C SER A 15 -18.28 -13.84 84.41
N LEU A 16 -17.99 -15.08 84.79
CA LEU A 16 -17.15 -16.00 84.00
C LEU A 16 -17.74 -16.31 82.62
N PHE A 17 -19.06 -16.52 82.53
CA PHE A 17 -19.71 -16.78 81.25
C PHE A 17 -19.68 -15.57 80.32
N THR A 18 -19.84 -14.36 80.87
CA THR A 18 -19.80 -13.10 80.11
C THR A 18 -18.38 -12.75 79.66
N VAL A 19 -17.37 -13.02 80.50
CA VAL A 19 -15.96 -12.80 80.15
C VAL A 19 -15.51 -13.80 79.08
N CYS A 20 -15.90 -15.08 79.17
CA CYS A 20 -15.56 -16.08 78.15
C CYS A 20 -16.22 -15.80 76.80
N THR A 21 -17.50 -15.39 76.75
CA THR A 21 -18.15 -15.04 75.48
C THR A 21 -17.54 -13.79 74.85
N THR A 22 -17.19 -12.78 75.65
CA THR A 22 -16.57 -11.54 75.15
C THR A 22 -15.14 -11.77 74.65
N ILE A 23 -14.36 -12.64 75.33
CA ILE A 23 -13.03 -13.03 74.84
C ILE A 23 -13.17 -13.86 73.55
N LEU A 24 -14.10 -14.81 73.48
CA LEU A 24 -14.31 -15.60 72.26
C LEU A 24 -14.76 -14.74 71.07
N THR A 25 -15.70 -13.82 71.25
CA THR A 25 -16.18 -12.96 70.15
C THR A 25 -15.12 -11.95 69.72
N ASN A 26 -14.36 -11.35 70.65
CA ASN A 26 -13.26 -10.46 70.29
C ASN A 26 -12.10 -11.21 69.62
N THR A 27 -11.80 -12.44 70.03
CA THR A 27 -10.78 -13.27 69.38
C THR A 27 -11.25 -13.76 68.01
N LEU A 28 -12.53 -14.09 67.85
CA LEU A 28 -13.11 -14.45 66.54
C LEU A 28 -13.10 -13.25 65.58
N MET A 29 -13.53 -12.07 66.04
CA MET A 29 -13.56 -10.84 65.24
C MET A 29 -12.15 -10.39 64.87
N ALA A 30 -11.18 -10.47 65.80
CA ALA A 30 -9.77 -10.20 65.51
C ALA A 30 -9.20 -11.22 64.51
N ASN A 31 -9.52 -12.51 64.63
CA ASN A 31 -9.07 -13.53 63.67
C ASN A 31 -9.69 -13.35 62.28
N ILE A 32 -10.97 -12.99 62.18
CA ILE A 32 -11.63 -12.66 60.89
C ILE A 32 -10.98 -11.42 60.26
N HIS A 33 -10.66 -10.40 61.08
CA HIS A 33 -10.01 -9.19 60.60
C HIS A 33 -8.54 -9.43 60.18
N ILE A 34 -7.81 -10.33 60.88
CA ILE A 34 -6.43 -10.70 60.52
C ILE A 34 -6.41 -11.57 59.25
N MET A 35 -7.36 -12.52 59.11
CA MET A 35 -7.47 -13.37 57.92
C MET A 35 -7.78 -12.54 56.66
N SER A 36 -8.72 -11.59 56.74
CA SER A 36 -9.01 -10.68 55.60
C SER A 36 -7.83 -9.77 55.23
N ILE A 37 -7.03 -9.31 56.21
CA ILE A 37 -5.82 -8.52 55.93
C ILE A 37 -4.78 -9.34 55.16
N THR A 38 -4.57 -10.62 55.52
CA THR A 38 -3.61 -11.47 54.80
C THR A 38 -4.03 -11.76 53.36
N GLU A 39 -5.32 -11.97 53.11
CA GLU A 39 -5.86 -12.20 51.75
C GLU A 39 -5.79 -10.94 50.89
N ILE A 40 -6.15 -9.78 51.46
CA ILE A 40 -6.01 -8.49 50.79
C ILE A 40 -4.55 -8.20 50.45
N LYS A 41 -3.62 -8.48 51.38
CA LYS A 41 -2.19 -8.32 51.13
C LYS A 41 -1.74 -9.18 49.94
N HIS A 42 -2.19 -10.44 49.88
CA HIS A 42 -1.84 -11.33 48.77
C HIS A 42 -2.45 -10.86 47.43
N LEU A 43 -3.69 -10.35 47.43
CA LEU A 43 -4.29 -9.73 46.24
C LEU A 43 -3.47 -8.53 45.75
N VAL A 44 -3.00 -7.68 46.66
CA VAL A 44 -2.16 -6.53 46.32
C VAL A 44 -0.81 -6.98 45.75
N GLU A 45 -0.18 -8.01 46.32
CA GLU A 45 1.05 -8.60 45.79
C GLU A 45 0.85 -9.14 44.35
N LEU A 46 -0.25 -9.86 44.09
CA LEU A 46 -0.59 -10.36 42.76
C LEU A 46 -0.87 -9.22 41.76
N LEU A 47 -1.49 -8.12 42.20
CA LEU A 47 -1.69 -6.92 41.38
C LEU A 47 -0.37 -6.24 41.04
N CYS A 48 0.56 -6.14 42.00
CA CYS A 48 1.90 -5.63 41.77
C CYS A 48 2.67 -6.49 40.76
N ASP A 49 2.64 -7.82 40.91
CA ASP A 49 3.26 -8.76 39.98
C ASP A 49 2.68 -8.63 38.57
N ARG A 50 1.35 -8.48 38.46
CA ARG A 50 0.67 -8.26 37.19
C ARG A 50 1.15 -6.98 36.52
N MET A 51 1.24 -5.90 37.27
CA MET A 51 1.72 -4.60 36.77
C MET A 51 3.19 -4.67 36.33
N TYR A 52 4.04 -5.39 37.08
CA TYR A 52 5.42 -5.66 36.70
C TYR A 52 5.51 -6.38 35.35
N TRP A 53 4.79 -7.49 35.17
CA TRP A 53 4.82 -8.25 33.91
C TRP A 53 4.25 -7.46 32.74
N TYR A 54 3.23 -6.63 32.98
CA TYR A 54 2.70 -5.70 31.98
C TYR A 54 3.77 -4.70 31.52
N MET A 55 4.53 -4.10 32.45
CA MET A 55 5.63 -3.19 32.12
C MET A 55 6.75 -3.89 31.34
N GLN A 56 7.10 -5.13 31.71
CA GLN A 56 8.08 -5.91 30.94
C GLN A 56 7.60 -6.17 29.52
N ARG A 57 6.31 -6.50 29.32
CA ARG A 57 5.73 -6.72 28.00
C ARG A 57 5.82 -5.46 27.14
N ASP A 58 5.44 -4.31 27.69
CA ASP A 58 5.52 -3.02 27.00
C ASP A 58 6.96 -2.65 26.62
N LYS A 59 7.93 -2.94 27.50
CA LYS A 59 9.36 -2.79 27.19
C LYS A 59 9.79 -3.68 26.02
N GLN A 60 9.36 -4.93 25.96
CA GLN A 60 9.66 -5.82 24.84
C GLN A 60 9.01 -5.34 23.54
N ASP A 61 7.78 -4.82 23.59
CA ASP A 61 7.10 -4.23 22.43
C ASP A 61 7.85 -3.02 21.88
N LYS A 62 8.36 -2.15 22.75
CA LYS A 62 9.20 -1.01 22.36
C LYS A 62 10.51 -1.45 21.72
N ASN A 63 11.18 -2.45 22.30
CA ASN A 63 12.42 -3.00 21.74
C ASN A 63 12.18 -3.62 20.35
N LEU A 64 11.11 -4.39 20.20
CA LEU A 64 10.75 -5.02 18.93
C LEU A 64 10.48 -3.98 17.84
N LYS A 65 9.69 -2.93 18.16
CA LYS A 65 9.46 -1.81 17.23
C LYS A 65 10.75 -1.10 16.83
N LYS A 66 11.67 -0.90 17.79
CA LYS A 66 12.98 -0.28 17.53
C LYS A 66 13.81 -1.14 16.57
N MET A 67 13.96 -2.44 16.86
CA MET A 67 14.74 -3.36 16.02
C MET A 67 14.14 -3.50 14.62
N GLN A 68 12.81 -3.51 14.51
CA GLN A 68 12.14 -3.51 13.20
C GLN A 68 12.45 -2.24 12.41
N ALA A 69 12.39 -1.07 13.05
CA ALA A 69 12.73 0.20 12.41
C ALA A 69 14.21 0.27 11.99
N ASP A 70 15.13 -0.31 12.78
CA ASP A 70 16.55 -0.39 12.43
C ASP A 70 16.80 -1.39 11.28
N LEU A 71 16.04 -2.49 11.22
CA LEU A 71 16.07 -3.42 10.08
C LEU A 71 15.57 -2.73 8.79
N ASP A 72 14.48 -1.95 8.88
CA ASP A 72 13.91 -1.23 7.74
C ASP A 72 14.87 -0.15 7.19
N ARG A 73 15.75 0.40 8.05
CA ARG A 73 16.80 1.35 7.65
C ARG A 73 17.97 0.67 6.92
N CYS A 74 18.16 -0.64 7.10
CA CYS A 74 19.18 -1.38 6.38
C CYS A 74 18.77 -1.50 4.91
N ARG A 75 19.39 -0.70 4.03
CA ARG A 75 19.14 -0.75 2.58
C ARG A 75 19.46 -2.15 2.04
N PRO A 76 18.51 -2.83 1.38
CA PRO A 76 18.81 -4.06 0.67
C PRO A 76 19.73 -3.75 -0.53
N GLY A 77 20.89 -4.41 -0.60
CA GLY A 77 21.82 -4.31 -1.73
C GLY A 77 23.24 -3.83 -1.40
N TYR A 78 23.54 -3.45 -0.16
CA TYR A 78 24.92 -3.23 0.27
C TYR A 78 25.49 -4.53 0.85
N SER A 79 26.55 -5.07 0.24
CA SER A 79 27.21 -6.31 0.68
C SER A 79 27.71 -6.22 2.12
N GLU A 80 28.11 -5.03 2.58
CA GLU A 80 28.58 -4.78 3.95
C GLU A 80 27.43 -4.76 4.99
N SER A 81 26.19 -4.46 4.59
CA SER A 81 25.04 -4.42 5.51
C SER A 81 24.32 -5.77 5.66
N SER A 82 24.65 -6.77 4.82
CA SER A 82 24.00 -8.09 4.83
C SER A 82 24.15 -8.79 6.18
N ASN A 83 25.35 -8.80 6.75
CA ASN A 83 25.62 -9.43 8.05
C ASN A 83 24.89 -8.73 9.21
N TYR A 84 24.76 -7.39 9.13
CA TYR A 84 24.07 -6.61 10.16
C TYR A 84 22.55 -6.84 10.13
N ALA A 85 21.96 -6.94 8.92
CA ALA A 85 20.54 -7.25 8.77
C ALA A 85 20.18 -8.65 9.30
N GLU A 86 21.06 -9.64 9.13
CA GLU A 86 20.87 -10.98 9.71
C GLU A 86 20.94 -10.97 11.24
N VAL A 87 21.88 -10.23 11.82
CA VAL A 87 21.97 -10.03 13.27
C VAL A 87 20.70 -9.36 13.81
N LEU A 88 20.18 -8.34 13.13
CA LEU A 88 18.93 -7.68 13.53
C LEU A 88 17.73 -8.63 13.45
N LYS A 89 17.64 -9.50 12.43
CA LYS A 89 16.59 -10.54 12.36
C LYS A 89 16.66 -11.49 13.54
N LEU A 90 17.86 -11.99 13.88
CA LEU A 90 18.09 -12.83 15.06
C LEU A 90 17.68 -12.11 16.37
N GLN A 91 17.99 -10.82 16.49
CA GLN A 91 17.58 -10.01 17.65
C GLN A 91 16.06 -9.79 17.71
N ILE A 92 15.40 -9.62 16.57
CA ILE A 92 13.93 -9.54 16.48
C ILE A 92 13.31 -10.86 16.94
N ASP A 93 13.80 -12.01 16.44
CA ASP A 93 13.31 -13.33 16.84
C ASP A 93 13.47 -13.57 18.35
N GLN A 94 14.62 -13.16 18.90
CA GLN A 94 14.86 -13.23 20.34
C GLN A 94 13.90 -12.31 21.13
N CYS A 95 13.63 -11.09 20.66
CA CYS A 95 12.64 -10.20 21.27
C CYS A 95 11.22 -10.78 21.22
N VAL A 96 10.83 -11.42 20.11
CA VAL A 96 9.54 -12.12 19.98
C VAL A 96 9.44 -13.25 21.01
N LYS A 97 10.50 -14.03 21.18
CA LYS A 97 10.55 -15.13 22.15
C LYS A 97 10.43 -14.63 23.59
N GLU A 98 11.16 -13.56 23.95
CA GLU A 98 11.06 -12.96 25.29
C GLU A 98 9.70 -12.29 25.54
N LYS A 99 9.12 -11.64 24.53
CA LYS A 99 7.74 -11.13 24.60
C LYS A 99 6.75 -12.25 24.89
N ARG A 100 6.86 -13.39 24.20
CA ARG A 100 6.00 -14.56 24.42
C ARG A 100 6.11 -15.05 25.87
N LYS A 101 7.34 -15.28 26.36
CA LYS A 101 7.57 -15.67 27.77
C LYS A 101 6.94 -14.69 28.76
N THR A 102 7.01 -13.40 28.46
CA THR A 102 6.43 -12.35 29.31
C THR A 102 4.90 -12.39 29.30
N CYS A 103 4.29 -12.61 28.13
CA CYS A 103 2.84 -12.83 28.02
C CYS A 103 2.40 -14.08 28.79
N ASP A 104 3.12 -15.19 28.66
CA ASP A 104 2.79 -16.44 29.38
C ASP A 104 2.82 -16.24 30.90
N ARG A 105 3.83 -15.50 31.40
CA ARG A 105 3.92 -15.13 32.82
C ARG A 105 2.79 -14.20 33.26
N LEU A 106 2.44 -13.21 32.44
CA LEU A 106 1.31 -12.30 32.71
C LEU A 106 0.00 -13.08 32.81
N SER A 107 -0.28 -13.98 31.86
CA SER A 107 -1.46 -14.84 31.88
C SER A 107 -1.49 -15.77 33.10
N GLY A 108 -0.32 -16.31 33.50
CA GLY A 108 -0.19 -17.08 34.73
C GLY A 108 -0.52 -16.27 35.99
N THR A 109 -0.04 -15.02 36.07
CA THR A 109 -0.37 -14.10 37.18
C THR A 109 -1.85 -13.72 37.16
N ASP A 110 -2.44 -13.43 35.99
CA ASP A 110 -3.87 -13.16 35.85
C ASP A 110 -4.72 -14.35 36.34
N GLY A 111 -4.32 -15.58 36.00
CA GLY A 111 -4.98 -16.80 36.48
C GLY A 111 -4.92 -16.95 38.01
N LYS A 112 -3.76 -16.68 38.64
CA LYS A 112 -3.61 -16.68 40.10
C LYS A 112 -4.47 -15.60 40.75
N LEU A 113 -4.45 -14.39 40.21
CA LEU A 113 -5.25 -13.27 40.71
C LEU A 113 -6.74 -13.60 40.64
N LEU A 114 -7.22 -14.13 39.52
CA LEU A 114 -8.62 -14.51 39.35
C LEU A 114 -9.03 -15.60 40.34
N SER A 115 -8.23 -16.67 40.45
CA SER A 115 -8.50 -17.77 41.39
C SER A 115 -8.56 -17.29 42.84
N HIS A 116 -7.64 -16.41 43.24
CA HIS A 116 -7.61 -15.88 44.59
C HIS A 116 -8.77 -14.90 44.84
N LEU A 117 -9.13 -14.08 43.86
CA LEU A 117 -10.28 -13.17 43.95
C LEU A 117 -11.61 -13.94 44.05
N THR A 118 -11.78 -15.01 43.27
CA THR A 118 -12.94 -15.91 43.39
C THR A 118 -13.01 -16.53 44.78
N THR A 119 -11.89 -17.08 45.28
CA THR A 119 -11.84 -17.67 46.63
C THR A 119 -12.17 -16.65 47.71
N PHE A 120 -11.66 -15.42 47.57
CA PHE A 120 -11.93 -14.31 48.49
C PHE A 120 -13.42 -13.94 48.50
N ILE A 121 -14.04 -13.82 47.32
CA ILE A 121 -15.47 -13.52 47.18
C ILE A 121 -16.34 -14.65 47.76
N ASP A 122 -16.02 -15.90 47.46
CA ASP A 122 -16.78 -17.07 47.94
C ASP A 122 -16.75 -17.16 49.47
N ARG A 123 -15.60 -16.88 50.10
CA ARG A 123 -15.46 -16.81 51.56
C ARG A 123 -16.28 -15.68 52.18
N GLN A 124 -16.17 -14.47 51.63
CA GLN A 124 -16.94 -13.31 52.11
C GLN A 124 -18.45 -13.53 51.97
N THR A 125 -18.88 -14.19 50.89
CA THR A 125 -20.30 -14.51 50.66
C THR A 125 -20.80 -15.59 51.62
N GLY A 126 -19.96 -16.59 51.93
CA GLY A 126 -20.26 -17.65 52.90
C GLY A 126 -20.39 -17.12 54.34
N ASP A 127 -19.51 -16.21 54.76
CA ASP A 127 -19.55 -15.63 56.11
C ASP A 127 -20.75 -14.70 56.32
N ALA A 128 -21.18 -13.99 55.28
CA ALA A 128 -22.37 -13.13 55.29
C ALA A 128 -23.69 -13.93 55.44
N LEU A 129 -23.74 -15.16 54.92
CA LEU A 129 -24.92 -16.03 55.00
C LEU A 129 -25.04 -16.77 56.36
N SER A 130 -23.96 -16.83 57.14
CA SER A 130 -23.91 -17.58 58.40
C SER A 130 -24.36 -16.77 59.63
N THR A 131 -24.46 -15.43 59.52
CA THR A 131 -24.64 -14.53 60.68
C THR A 131 -26.06 -13.94 60.86
N GLN A 132 -27.07 -14.36 60.08
CA GLN A 132 -28.39 -13.72 60.13
C GLN A 132 -29.39 -14.42 61.07
N ALA A 133 -29.36 -14.05 62.35
CA ALA A 133 -30.43 -14.32 63.33
C ALA A 133 -30.80 -13.08 64.19
N ILE A 134 -30.58 -11.87 63.67
CA ILE A 134 -30.95 -10.62 64.36
C ILE A 134 -31.79 -9.75 63.40
N GLY A 135 -33.09 -9.68 63.67
CA GLY A 135 -34.06 -8.68 63.17
C GLY A 135 -34.04 -8.41 61.66
N SER A 136 -34.55 -9.35 60.86
CA SER A 136 -34.45 -9.30 59.38
C SER A 136 -35.14 -8.10 58.73
N GLU A 137 -36.16 -7.50 59.36
CA GLU A 137 -37.02 -6.54 58.67
C GLU A 137 -36.36 -5.15 58.46
N ASP A 138 -35.51 -4.68 59.38
CA ASP A 138 -34.80 -3.40 59.24
C ASP A 138 -33.51 -3.53 58.39
N VAL A 139 -32.81 -4.66 58.53
CA VAL A 139 -31.59 -4.93 57.76
C VAL A 139 -31.92 -5.19 56.29
N ASP A 140 -32.99 -5.92 55.99
CA ASP A 140 -33.43 -6.14 54.61
C ASP A 140 -33.92 -4.84 53.97
N ALA A 141 -34.60 -3.96 54.72
CA ALA A 141 -34.98 -2.64 54.24
C ALA A 141 -33.76 -1.77 53.91
N ARG A 142 -32.72 -1.79 54.76
CA ARG A 142 -31.46 -1.05 54.53
C ARG A 142 -30.62 -1.64 53.40
N LEU A 143 -30.54 -2.97 53.27
CA LEU A 143 -29.89 -3.65 52.16
C LEU A 143 -30.60 -3.35 50.84
N LYS A 144 -31.93 -3.37 50.83
CA LYS A 144 -32.73 -3.03 49.64
C LYS A 144 -32.59 -1.56 49.25
N ALA A 145 -32.54 -0.65 50.24
CA ALA A 145 -32.26 0.77 49.99
C ALA A 145 -30.84 0.99 49.43
N LEU A 146 -29.84 0.28 49.97
CA LEU A 146 -28.46 0.32 49.49
C LEU A 146 -28.35 -0.24 48.06
N GLN A 147 -29.00 -1.38 47.79
CA GLN A 147 -29.07 -2.00 46.47
C GLN A 147 -29.70 -1.05 45.45
N ASN A 148 -30.85 -0.45 45.77
CA ASN A 148 -31.50 0.53 44.90
C ASN A 148 -30.61 1.75 44.67
N SER A 149 -29.88 2.21 45.69
CA SER A 149 -28.93 3.33 45.56
C SER A 149 -27.74 2.99 44.65
N LEU A 150 -27.18 1.78 44.79
CA LEU A 150 -26.11 1.28 43.94
C LEU A 150 -26.59 1.09 42.50
N ASP A 151 -27.75 0.48 42.29
CA ASP A 151 -28.34 0.28 40.97
C ASP A 151 -28.60 1.61 40.26
N GLU A 152 -29.09 2.62 40.98
CA GLU A 152 -29.31 3.96 40.42
C GLU A 152 -27.98 4.65 40.05
N LYS A 153 -26.96 4.54 40.90
CA LYS A 153 -25.61 5.05 40.59
C LYS A 153 -24.99 4.34 39.40
N PHE A 154 -25.13 3.01 39.32
CA PHE A 154 -24.65 2.23 38.18
C PHE A 154 -25.38 2.60 36.91
N ARG A 155 -26.71 2.71 36.93
CA ARG A 155 -27.49 3.16 35.76
C ARG A 155 -27.08 4.55 35.30
N THR A 156 -26.88 5.48 36.23
CA THR A 156 -26.45 6.84 35.92
C THR A 156 -25.07 6.84 35.27
N TYR A 157 -24.11 6.12 35.87
CA TYR A 157 -22.76 5.99 35.33
C TYR A 157 -22.73 5.29 33.96
N LEU A 158 -23.51 4.23 33.77
CA LEU A 158 -23.65 3.54 32.48
C LEU A 158 -24.27 4.45 31.43
N LYS A 159 -25.26 5.27 31.79
CA LYS A 159 -25.89 6.23 30.89
C LYS A 159 -24.92 7.36 30.51
N GLU A 160 -24.15 7.88 31.45
CA GLU A 160 -23.09 8.88 31.18
C GLU A 160 -21.97 8.32 30.33
N ALA A 161 -21.47 7.11 30.65
CA ALA A 161 -20.45 6.44 29.86
C ALA A 161 -20.96 6.17 28.43
N SER A 162 -22.19 5.67 28.30
CA SER A 162 -22.84 5.41 27.01
C SER A 162 -23.03 6.69 26.19
N THR A 163 -23.51 7.79 26.79
CA THR A 163 -23.66 9.07 26.08
C THR A 163 -22.31 9.65 25.67
N LYS A 164 -21.28 9.54 26.53
CA LYS A 164 -19.91 9.95 26.22
C LYS A 164 -19.34 9.14 25.04
N THR A 165 -19.41 7.81 25.10
CA THR A 165 -18.93 6.94 24.01
C THR A 165 -19.67 7.20 22.70
N ASN A 166 -20.99 7.40 22.74
CA ASN A 166 -21.78 7.75 21.57
C ASN A 166 -21.40 9.13 20.99
N ASN A 167 -21.16 10.12 21.84
CA ASN A 167 -20.71 11.45 21.39
C ASN A 167 -19.30 11.39 20.78
N ASP A 168 -18.39 10.61 21.37
CA ASP A 168 -17.04 10.40 20.84
C ASP A 168 -17.09 9.71 19.47
N HIS A 169 -17.88 8.63 19.34
CA HIS A 169 -18.09 7.94 18.06
C HIS A 169 -18.72 8.86 17.01
N ARG A 170 -19.72 9.67 17.39
CA ARG A 170 -20.38 10.61 16.48
C ARG A 170 -19.42 11.72 16.03
N SER A 171 -18.56 12.19 16.93
CA SER A 171 -17.51 13.17 16.62
C SER A 171 -16.46 12.59 15.67
N GLN A 172 -16.03 11.35 15.91
CA GLN A 172 -15.11 10.63 15.03
C GLN A 172 -15.71 10.41 13.64
N LEU A 173 -16.95 9.90 13.57
CA LEU A 173 -17.66 9.72 12.30
C LEU A 173 -17.80 11.03 11.52
N ARG A 174 -18.06 12.15 12.19
CA ARG A 174 -18.07 13.47 11.53
C ARG A 174 -16.70 13.83 10.95
N LYS A 175 -15.62 13.66 11.72
CA LYS A 175 -14.26 13.93 11.24
C LYS A 175 -13.88 13.04 10.05
N GLU A 176 -14.23 11.76 10.11
CA GLU A 176 -13.99 10.82 9.00
C GLU A 176 -14.82 11.19 7.77
N THR A 177 -16.10 11.55 7.95
CA THR A 177 -16.98 12.00 6.86
C THR A 177 -16.47 13.29 6.21
N GLU A 178 -15.99 14.24 7.01
CA GLU A 178 -15.41 15.49 6.52
C GLU A 178 -14.08 15.26 5.80
N GLY A 179 -13.23 14.36 6.31
CA GLY A 179 -12.01 13.92 5.63
C GLY A 179 -12.30 13.24 4.29
N LEU A 180 -13.31 12.37 4.22
CA LEU A 180 -13.78 11.75 2.98
C LEU A 180 -14.35 12.78 2.01
N HIS A 181 -15.07 13.79 2.51
CA HIS A 181 -15.62 14.85 1.67
C HIS A 181 -14.52 15.71 1.03
N ILE A 182 -13.50 16.08 1.82
CA ILE A 182 -12.30 16.77 1.31
C ILE A 182 -11.57 15.91 0.28
N GLY A 183 -11.40 14.61 0.55
CA GLY A 183 -10.78 13.67 -0.39
C GLY A 183 -11.56 13.54 -1.71
N LEU A 184 -12.89 13.45 -1.64
CA LEU A 184 -13.76 13.41 -2.81
C LEU A 184 -13.65 14.69 -3.65
N GLU A 185 -13.58 15.85 -3.00
CA GLU A 185 -13.45 17.14 -3.71
C GLU A 185 -12.08 17.27 -4.40
N GLN A 186 -11.00 16.83 -3.74
CA GLN A 186 -9.68 16.77 -4.37
C GLN A 186 -9.66 15.82 -5.58
N GLU A 187 -10.34 14.68 -5.49
CA GLU A 187 -10.41 13.73 -6.59
C GLU A 187 -11.28 14.27 -7.74
N LYS A 188 -12.37 14.98 -7.45
CA LYS A 188 -13.14 15.72 -8.47
C LYS A 188 -12.30 16.76 -9.19
N GLN A 189 -11.48 17.53 -8.46
CA GLN A 189 -10.57 18.50 -9.06
C GLN A 189 -9.50 17.84 -9.94
N LYS A 190 -8.95 16.70 -9.54
CA LYS A 190 -8.03 15.90 -10.38
C LYS A 190 -8.73 15.36 -11.62
N SER A 191 -9.94 14.82 -11.45
CA SER A 191 -10.75 14.31 -12.57
C SER A 191 -11.08 15.42 -13.57
N ALA A 192 -11.43 16.63 -13.09
CA ALA A 192 -11.68 17.78 -13.96
C ALA A 192 -10.42 18.22 -14.72
N LYS A 193 -9.24 18.19 -14.08
CA LYS A 193 -7.96 18.46 -14.75
C LYS A 193 -7.64 17.40 -15.80
N LEU A 194 -7.87 16.13 -15.50
CA LEU A 194 -7.64 15.02 -16.44
C LEU A 194 -8.59 15.11 -17.64
N GLN A 195 -9.87 15.41 -17.39
CA GLN A 195 -10.86 15.59 -18.44
C GLN A 195 -10.50 16.77 -19.35
N LYS A 196 -10.08 17.91 -18.79
CA LYS A 196 -9.57 19.03 -19.59
C LYS A 196 -8.36 18.62 -20.45
N HIS A 197 -7.45 17.82 -19.89
CA HIS A 197 -6.29 17.34 -20.64
C HIS A 197 -6.67 16.37 -21.77
N MET A 198 -7.67 15.52 -21.55
CA MET A 198 -8.24 14.69 -22.61
C MET A 198 -8.88 15.53 -23.71
N GLU A 199 -9.66 16.55 -23.37
CA GLU A 199 -10.25 17.48 -24.35
C GLU A 199 -9.17 18.21 -25.16
N GLU A 200 -8.08 18.65 -24.52
CA GLU A 200 -6.91 19.24 -25.20
C GLU A 200 -6.24 18.24 -26.16
N MET A 201 -6.12 16.97 -25.77
CA MET A 201 -5.57 15.91 -26.62
C MET A 201 -6.50 15.57 -27.79
N GLU A 202 -7.82 15.53 -27.57
CA GLU A 202 -8.82 15.36 -28.63
C GLU A 202 -8.80 16.53 -29.62
N GLN A 203 -8.68 17.77 -29.14
CA GLN A 203 -8.50 18.94 -30.01
C GLN A 203 -7.21 18.85 -30.83
N ARG A 204 -6.11 18.40 -30.22
CA ARG A 204 -4.84 18.18 -30.94
C ARG A 204 -5.00 17.11 -32.01
N LEU A 205 -5.65 15.99 -31.69
CA LEU A 205 -5.94 14.93 -32.66
C LEU A 205 -6.84 15.43 -33.78
N GLY A 206 -7.93 16.14 -33.48
CA GLY A 206 -8.80 16.74 -34.49
C GLY A 206 -8.07 17.75 -35.39
N SER A 207 -7.12 18.52 -34.83
CA SER A 207 -6.27 19.40 -35.63
C SER A 207 -5.28 18.65 -36.52
N LEU A 208 -4.84 17.46 -36.08
CA LEU A 208 -3.96 16.58 -36.82
C LEU A 208 -4.72 15.87 -37.95
N ASP A 209 -5.93 15.39 -37.68
CA ASP A 209 -6.85 14.81 -38.67
C ASP A 209 -7.24 15.84 -39.72
N LYS A 210 -7.50 17.09 -39.32
CA LYS A 210 -7.75 18.18 -40.26
C LYS A 210 -6.52 18.45 -41.13
N ARG A 211 -5.31 18.48 -40.55
CA ARG A 211 -4.06 18.55 -41.32
C ARG A 211 -3.89 17.36 -42.25
N HIS A 212 -4.28 16.15 -41.85
CA HIS A 212 -4.24 14.97 -42.70
C HIS A 212 -5.24 15.06 -43.86
N LEU A 213 -6.44 15.60 -43.62
CA LEU A 213 -7.42 15.90 -44.65
C LEU A 213 -6.94 16.98 -45.61
N ASP A 214 -6.35 18.07 -45.09
CA ASP A 214 -5.76 19.14 -45.89
C ASP A 214 -4.60 18.60 -46.73
N LEU A 215 -3.72 17.76 -46.14
CA LEU A 215 -2.65 17.06 -46.85
C LEU A 215 -3.18 16.03 -47.86
N ALA A 216 -4.32 15.40 -47.60
CA ALA A 216 -4.95 14.44 -48.52
C ALA A 216 -5.67 15.14 -49.69
N GLU A 217 -6.27 16.31 -49.45
CA GLU A 217 -6.79 17.23 -50.47
C GLU A 217 -5.65 17.80 -51.31
N GLU A 218 -4.56 18.25 -50.68
CA GLU A 218 -3.34 18.69 -51.34
C GLU A 218 -2.70 17.54 -52.13
N ALA A 219 -2.71 16.32 -51.59
CA ALA A 219 -2.30 15.11 -52.29
C ALA A 219 -3.25 14.74 -53.44
N LYS A 220 -4.57 15.02 -53.36
CA LYS A 220 -5.55 14.83 -54.46
C LYS A 220 -5.36 15.86 -55.56
N ASN A 221 -5.10 17.12 -55.22
CA ASN A 221 -4.74 18.17 -56.16
C ASN A 221 -3.39 17.86 -56.82
N ASN A 222 -2.44 17.32 -56.06
CA ASN A 222 -1.21 16.73 -56.61
C ASN A 222 -1.47 15.43 -57.36
N LYS A 223 -2.54 14.66 -57.09
CA LYS A 223 -2.89 13.43 -57.83
C LYS A 223 -3.41 13.71 -59.23
N ARG A 224 -4.01 14.88 -59.47
CA ARG A 224 -4.27 15.38 -60.84
C ARG A 224 -2.98 15.70 -61.60
N ALA A 225 -1.92 16.11 -60.91
CA ALA A 225 -0.57 16.16 -61.49
C ALA A 225 0.11 14.78 -61.53
N ALA A 226 -0.24 13.87 -60.62
CA ALA A 226 0.37 12.53 -60.49
C ALA A 226 -0.21 11.48 -61.45
N LEU A 227 -1.39 11.67 -62.04
CA LEU A 227 -1.85 10.83 -63.16
C LEU A 227 -0.93 10.94 -64.40
N HIS A 228 -0.03 11.94 -64.42
CA HIS A 228 1.05 12.06 -65.41
C HIS A 228 2.39 11.46 -64.90
N LEU A 229 2.50 11.10 -63.61
CA LEU A 229 3.68 10.49 -62.97
C LEU A 229 3.49 9.00 -62.63
N ASP A 230 2.26 8.50 -62.50
CA ASP A 230 1.97 7.10 -62.17
C ASP A 230 2.46 6.15 -63.27
N GLY A 231 2.37 6.57 -64.55
CA GLY A 231 3.00 5.86 -65.67
C GLY A 231 4.53 5.83 -65.62
N LYS A 232 5.18 6.79 -64.93
CA LYS A 232 6.64 6.81 -64.72
C LYS A 232 7.06 6.04 -63.47
N LEU A 233 6.20 5.90 -62.47
CA LEU A 233 6.51 5.18 -61.23
C LEU A 233 6.51 3.66 -61.47
N THR A 234 5.57 3.15 -62.27
CA THR A 234 5.57 1.75 -62.73
C THR A 234 6.80 1.43 -63.60
N GLU A 235 7.33 2.41 -64.33
CA GLU A 235 8.58 2.30 -65.10
C GLU A 235 9.82 2.34 -64.19
N PHE A 236 9.74 3.01 -63.05
CA PHE A 236 10.81 3.06 -62.06
C PHE A 236 10.87 1.78 -61.23
N GLU A 237 9.72 1.23 -60.85
CA GLU A 237 9.62 -0.02 -60.10
C GLU A 237 10.08 -1.23 -60.93
N SER A 238 9.81 -1.23 -62.24
CA SER A 238 10.36 -2.24 -63.17
C SER A 238 11.89 -2.12 -63.30
N LYS A 239 12.43 -0.89 -63.39
CA LYS A 239 13.88 -0.64 -63.40
C LYS A 239 14.57 -0.96 -62.08
N LEU A 240 13.88 -0.79 -60.95
CA LEU A 240 14.42 -1.11 -59.62
C LEU A 240 14.50 -2.62 -59.41
N ASN A 241 13.47 -3.35 -59.84
CA ASN A 241 13.48 -4.82 -59.84
C ASN A 241 14.55 -5.36 -60.81
N GLU A 242 14.73 -4.74 -61.98
CA GLU A 242 15.82 -5.08 -62.91
C GLU A 242 17.20 -4.81 -62.30
N LEU A 243 17.37 -3.71 -61.57
CA LEU A 243 18.61 -3.39 -60.86
C LEU A 243 18.87 -4.36 -59.71
N SER A 244 17.84 -4.76 -58.95
CA SER A 244 17.96 -5.77 -57.89
C SER A 244 18.40 -7.12 -58.46
N THR A 245 17.80 -7.56 -59.57
CA THR A 245 18.22 -8.80 -60.23
C THR A 245 19.65 -8.70 -60.77
N LYS A 246 20.08 -7.53 -61.26
CA LYS A 246 21.46 -7.31 -61.69
C LYS A 246 22.44 -7.29 -60.52
N ILE A 247 22.04 -6.80 -59.35
CA ILE A 247 22.85 -6.84 -58.12
C ILE A 247 22.99 -8.28 -57.61
N ASP A 248 21.92 -9.08 -57.66
CA ASP A 248 21.96 -10.49 -57.26
C ASP A 248 22.78 -11.34 -58.25
N ASP A 249 22.68 -11.07 -59.55
CA ASP A 249 23.55 -11.66 -60.58
C ASP A 249 25.01 -11.21 -60.40
N LEU A 250 25.26 -9.97 -59.97
CA LEU A 250 26.60 -9.51 -59.65
C LEU A 250 27.13 -10.19 -58.39
N ALA A 251 26.31 -10.34 -57.34
CA ALA A 251 26.69 -10.98 -56.08
C ALA A 251 26.99 -12.48 -56.25
N THR A 252 26.30 -13.15 -57.17
CA THR A 252 26.56 -14.55 -57.52
C THR A 252 27.76 -14.73 -58.48
N ASN A 253 28.08 -13.72 -59.31
CA ASN A 253 29.23 -13.72 -60.21
C ASN A 253 30.50 -13.04 -59.64
N ILE A 254 30.40 -12.31 -58.52
CA ILE A 254 31.56 -11.81 -57.79
C ILE A 254 32.30 -13.02 -57.23
N VAL A 255 33.51 -13.18 -57.75
CA VAL A 255 34.49 -14.18 -57.34
C VAL A 255 34.49 -14.27 -55.81
N THR A 256 33.97 -15.39 -55.28
CA THR A 256 34.11 -15.68 -53.86
C THR A 256 35.58 -15.59 -53.49
N SER A 257 35.90 -15.00 -52.33
CA SER A 257 37.28 -14.83 -51.86
C SER A 257 38.12 -16.12 -52.03
N HIS A 258 37.48 -17.28 -51.89
CA HIS A 258 38.06 -18.59 -52.13
C HIS A 258 38.47 -18.84 -53.60
N ALA A 259 37.66 -18.45 -54.59
CA ALA A 259 37.99 -18.62 -56.01
C ALA A 259 39.13 -17.69 -56.45
N LEU A 260 39.19 -16.47 -55.91
CA LEU A 260 40.29 -15.53 -56.16
C LEU A 260 41.60 -16.04 -55.52
N SER A 261 41.52 -16.53 -54.28
CA SER A 261 42.66 -17.11 -53.56
C SER A 261 43.20 -18.37 -54.24
N LYS A 262 42.31 -19.23 -54.75
CA LYS A 262 42.70 -20.44 -55.49
C LYS A 262 43.46 -20.11 -56.78
N GLU A 263 42.98 -19.14 -57.56
CA GLU A 263 43.65 -18.71 -58.80
C GLU A 263 44.95 -17.93 -58.55
N LEU A 264 45.01 -17.11 -57.48
CA LEU A 264 46.26 -16.49 -57.04
C LEU A 264 47.31 -17.53 -56.61
N SER A 265 46.90 -18.60 -55.93
CA SER A 265 47.80 -19.71 -55.59
C SER A 265 48.30 -20.46 -56.83
N GLN A 266 47.46 -20.62 -57.86
CA GLN A 266 47.87 -21.21 -59.13
C GLN A 266 48.82 -20.31 -59.91
N PHE A 267 48.60 -18.99 -59.87
CA PHE A 267 49.52 -18.00 -60.43
C PHE A 267 50.89 -18.03 -59.74
N ASP A 268 50.93 -18.04 -58.40
CA ASP A 268 52.18 -18.18 -57.64
C ASP A 268 52.87 -19.52 -57.94
N THR A 269 52.12 -20.62 -58.06
CA THR A 269 52.70 -21.94 -58.42
C THR A 269 53.34 -21.91 -59.81
N VAL A 270 52.71 -21.25 -60.79
CA VAL A 270 53.26 -21.13 -62.17
C VAL A 270 54.45 -20.19 -62.22
N VAL A 271 54.48 -19.14 -61.41
CA VAL A 271 55.63 -18.21 -61.30
C VAL A 271 56.79 -18.89 -60.57
N SER A 272 56.53 -19.62 -59.48
CA SER A 272 57.54 -20.37 -58.72
C SER A 272 58.09 -21.61 -59.43
N ALA A 273 57.32 -22.24 -60.33
CA ALA A 273 57.80 -23.38 -61.12
C ALA A 273 58.79 -22.99 -62.25
N SER A 274 59.07 -21.69 -62.43
CA SER A 274 59.95 -21.21 -63.51
C SER A 274 61.43 -21.05 -63.13
N GLU A 275 61.82 -21.28 -61.87
CA GLU A 275 63.22 -21.10 -61.42
C GLU A 275 64.02 -22.39 -61.18
N ASP A 276 63.41 -23.58 -61.13
CA ASP A 276 64.15 -24.85 -61.00
C ASP A 276 64.13 -25.65 -62.30
N GLY A 277 65.24 -25.54 -63.06
CA GLY A 277 65.42 -26.23 -64.33
C GLY A 277 65.68 -27.73 -64.21
N ASN A 278 65.16 -28.51 -65.17
CA ASN A 278 65.95 -29.44 -65.98
C ASN A 278 65.11 -30.11 -67.09
N ALA A 279 65.56 -29.90 -68.33
CA ALA A 279 65.53 -30.79 -69.50
C ALA A 279 64.25 -31.61 -69.82
N ALA A 280 63.54 -31.21 -70.89
CA ALA A 280 63.19 -32.11 -72.01
C ALA A 280 62.62 -31.29 -73.20
N PRO A 281 63.04 -31.56 -74.45
CA PRO A 281 62.47 -30.94 -75.64
C PRO A 281 61.30 -31.78 -76.16
N LEU A 282 60.20 -31.15 -76.57
CA LEU A 282 59.40 -31.45 -77.78
C LEU A 282 57.99 -30.83 -77.65
N GLY A 283 57.58 -30.13 -78.70
CA GLY A 283 56.16 -30.05 -79.07
C GLY A 283 55.58 -28.64 -79.11
N ASP A 284 55.70 -27.98 -80.26
CA ASP A 284 55.00 -26.78 -80.69
C ASP A 284 53.52 -26.73 -80.25
N ARG A 285 53.18 -25.94 -79.22
CA ARG A 285 51.79 -25.49 -79.05
C ARG A 285 51.53 -24.30 -78.12
N TRP A 286 52.46 -23.36 -77.99
CA TRP A 286 52.29 -22.22 -77.07
C TRP A 286 52.58 -20.89 -77.76
N LEU A 287 51.82 -20.58 -78.81
CA LEU A 287 51.67 -19.22 -79.31
C LEU A 287 50.30 -18.69 -78.83
N ASN A 288 50.35 -17.59 -78.07
CA ASN A 288 49.26 -16.66 -77.74
C ASN A 288 48.47 -16.76 -76.41
N THR A 289 49.06 -17.25 -75.32
CA THR A 289 48.58 -16.87 -73.98
C THR A 289 49.74 -16.48 -73.09
N SER A 290 50.14 -15.20 -73.14
CA SER A 290 51.09 -14.66 -72.15
C SER A 290 50.49 -14.82 -70.75
N VAL A 291 51.28 -15.40 -69.85
CA VAL A 291 50.93 -15.62 -68.45
C VAL A 291 50.44 -14.30 -67.84
N GLY A 292 49.25 -14.31 -67.22
CA GLY A 292 48.63 -13.12 -66.62
C GLY A 292 47.64 -12.35 -67.49
N MET A 293 47.48 -12.64 -68.80
CA MET A 293 46.49 -11.91 -69.63
C MET A 293 45.04 -12.14 -69.20
N LYS A 294 44.68 -13.36 -68.76
CA LYS A 294 43.33 -13.63 -68.22
C LYS A 294 43.05 -12.86 -66.92
N THR A 295 44.04 -12.77 -66.04
CA THR A 295 43.95 -12.00 -64.79
C THR A 295 43.82 -10.51 -65.10
N ARG A 296 44.60 -10.00 -66.06
CA ARG A 296 44.53 -8.61 -66.52
C ARG A 296 43.18 -8.27 -67.17
N GLN A 297 42.63 -9.16 -68.00
CA GLN A 297 41.28 -9.00 -68.57
C GLN A 297 40.19 -8.99 -67.50
N ARG A 298 40.29 -9.86 -66.48
CA ARG A 298 39.29 -9.89 -65.38
C ARG A 298 39.40 -8.67 -64.46
N LEU A 299 40.61 -8.20 -64.15
CA LEU A 299 40.79 -6.96 -63.40
C LEU A 299 40.31 -5.75 -64.19
N GLN A 300 40.49 -5.74 -65.51
CA GLN A 300 39.96 -4.70 -66.38
C GLN A 300 38.42 -4.71 -66.38
N ALA A 301 37.79 -5.89 -66.47
CA ALA A 301 36.34 -6.02 -66.36
C ALA A 301 35.79 -5.52 -65.02
N VAL A 302 36.43 -5.89 -63.90
CA VAL A 302 36.05 -5.38 -62.56
C VAL A 302 36.21 -3.86 -62.47
N LEU A 303 37.27 -3.31 -63.07
CA LEU A 303 37.51 -1.87 -63.06
C LEU A 303 36.50 -1.10 -63.94
N ASP A 304 36.03 -1.72 -65.03
CA ASP A 304 34.96 -1.19 -65.86
C ASP A 304 33.59 -1.29 -65.16
N ASP A 305 33.31 -2.37 -64.43
CA ASP A 305 32.10 -2.54 -63.62
C ASP A 305 32.05 -1.54 -62.45
N VAL A 306 33.18 -1.29 -61.77
CA VAL A 306 33.27 -0.27 -60.72
C VAL A 306 33.11 1.13 -61.30
N ARG A 307 33.60 1.38 -62.52
CA ARG A 307 33.40 2.65 -63.22
C ARG A 307 31.94 2.83 -63.63
N PHE A 308 31.27 1.76 -64.07
CA PHE A 308 29.84 1.74 -64.33
C PHE A 308 29.04 2.03 -63.05
N LEU A 309 29.31 1.33 -61.95
CA LEU A 309 28.67 1.55 -60.65
C LEU A 309 28.85 3.00 -60.15
N LYS A 310 30.05 3.58 -60.36
CA LYS A 310 30.34 4.99 -60.02
C LYS A 310 29.55 5.98 -60.89
N GLN A 311 29.28 5.62 -62.15
CA GLN A 311 28.40 6.42 -63.02
C GLN A 311 26.93 6.23 -62.65
N SER A 312 26.51 5.03 -62.24
CA SER A 312 25.14 4.73 -61.77
C SER A 312 24.80 5.37 -60.43
N LEU A 313 25.79 5.53 -59.53
CA LEU A 313 25.64 6.13 -58.20
C LEU A 313 25.70 7.67 -58.20
N LYS A 314 25.95 8.31 -59.35
CA LYS A 314 25.67 9.74 -59.50
C LYS A 314 24.15 9.91 -59.60
N CYS A 315 23.48 9.89 -58.45
CA CYS A 315 22.05 10.20 -58.35
C CYS A 315 21.81 11.68 -58.70
N GLU A 316 21.40 11.95 -59.94
CA GLU A 316 20.66 13.16 -60.32
C GLU A 316 19.20 13.02 -59.89
N SER A 317 18.90 13.25 -58.60
CA SER A 317 17.64 13.90 -58.19
C SER A 317 17.55 13.98 -56.67
N VAL A 318 17.24 15.19 -56.21
CA VAL A 318 17.17 15.67 -54.82
C VAL A 318 15.95 15.16 -54.03
N ASP A 319 15.03 14.44 -54.66
CA ASP A 319 13.67 14.22 -54.12
C ASP A 319 13.49 12.98 -53.22
N GLY A 320 14.55 12.22 -52.93
CA GLY A 320 14.48 10.97 -52.16
C GLY A 320 15.07 11.01 -50.74
N ALA A 321 15.42 12.19 -50.22
CA ALA A 321 16.18 12.27 -48.97
C ALA A 321 15.28 12.24 -47.70
N PRO A 322 15.72 11.58 -46.60
CA PRO A 322 15.04 11.63 -45.31
C PRO A 322 14.69 13.06 -44.88
N GLN A 323 13.53 13.27 -44.24
CA GLN A 323 12.94 14.59 -43.94
C GLN A 323 13.91 15.69 -43.44
N PRO A 324 14.91 15.40 -42.59
CA PRO A 324 15.91 16.40 -42.19
C PRO A 324 16.79 16.88 -43.35
N ILE A 325 17.16 15.98 -44.27
CA ILE A 325 17.98 16.27 -45.46
C ILE A 325 17.14 16.98 -46.53
N ALA A 326 15.88 16.60 -46.71
CA ALA A 326 14.95 17.32 -47.59
C ALA A 326 14.74 18.77 -47.14
N SER A 327 14.65 19.02 -45.82
CA SER A 327 14.56 20.38 -45.29
C SER A 327 15.84 21.19 -45.52
N LEU A 328 17.00 20.53 -45.52
CA LEU A 328 18.30 21.13 -45.75
C LEU A 328 18.50 21.43 -47.24
N HIS A 329 18.03 20.54 -48.13
CA HIS A 329 17.99 20.77 -49.57
C HIS A 329 17.04 21.90 -49.95
N LYS A 330 15.85 21.99 -49.36
CA LYS A 330 14.94 23.12 -49.61
C LYS A 330 15.53 24.47 -49.18
N ARG A 331 16.29 24.49 -48.07
CA ARG A 331 17.05 25.68 -47.65
C ARG A 331 18.22 25.98 -48.58
N LEU A 332 18.88 24.96 -49.10
CA LEU A 332 19.97 25.10 -50.06
C LEU A 332 19.46 25.63 -51.40
N GLU A 333 18.34 25.12 -51.92
CA GLU A 333 17.67 25.62 -53.12
C GLU A 333 17.24 27.08 -52.94
N SER A 334 16.61 27.43 -51.81
CA SER A 334 16.27 28.82 -51.52
C SER A 334 17.50 29.73 -51.49
N CYS A 335 18.64 29.25 -50.98
CA CYS A 335 19.90 29.98 -51.01
C CYS A 335 20.45 30.09 -52.45
N MET A 336 20.35 29.02 -53.23
CA MET A 336 20.81 28.97 -54.62
C MET A 336 19.98 29.88 -55.52
N ASP A 337 18.68 30.01 -55.26
CA ASP A 337 17.78 30.94 -55.93
C ASP A 337 18.12 32.39 -55.58
N MET A 338 18.44 32.70 -54.32
CA MET A 338 18.94 34.03 -53.96
C MET A 338 20.29 34.34 -54.64
N VAL A 339 21.20 33.37 -54.73
CA VAL A 339 22.48 33.55 -55.43
C VAL A 339 22.25 33.74 -56.94
N LYS A 340 21.32 33.01 -57.55
CA LYS A 340 20.94 33.20 -58.97
C LYS A 340 20.29 34.57 -59.20
N LEU A 341 19.41 35.01 -58.29
CA LEU A 341 18.79 36.34 -58.36
C LEU A 341 19.87 37.42 -58.30
N ASN A 342 20.77 37.35 -57.31
CA ASN A 342 21.88 38.29 -57.18
C ASN A 342 22.85 38.22 -58.37
N SER A 343 23.11 37.03 -58.91
CA SER A 343 23.95 36.85 -60.09
C SER A 343 23.29 37.46 -61.33
N LYS A 344 21.97 37.33 -61.50
CA LYS A 344 21.22 37.95 -62.59
C LYS A 344 21.19 39.48 -62.46
N GLU A 345 21.04 40.00 -61.24
CA GLU A 345 21.17 41.43 -60.97
C GLU A 345 22.59 41.92 -61.30
N GLN A 346 23.63 41.18 -60.90
CA GLN A 346 25.02 41.51 -61.27
C GLN A 346 25.26 41.46 -62.77
N LEU A 347 24.67 40.50 -63.48
CA LEU A 347 24.78 40.38 -64.94
C LEU A 347 24.06 41.54 -65.63
N SER A 348 22.87 41.92 -65.15
CA SER A 348 22.14 43.09 -65.64
C SER A 348 22.90 44.41 -65.37
N ILE A 349 23.55 44.52 -64.20
CA ILE A 349 24.44 45.64 -63.89
C ILE A 349 25.67 45.62 -64.82
N SER A 350 26.26 44.45 -65.06
CA SER A 350 27.40 44.30 -65.96
C SER A 350 27.04 44.65 -67.40
N GLU A 351 25.88 44.22 -67.89
CA GLU A 351 25.35 44.58 -69.21
C GLU A 351 25.07 46.07 -69.31
N ALA A 352 24.52 46.69 -68.25
CA ALA A 352 24.34 48.14 -68.20
C ALA A 352 25.68 48.87 -68.23
N VAL A 353 26.69 48.39 -67.50
CA VAL A 353 28.06 48.93 -67.54
C VAL A 353 28.68 48.74 -68.92
N GLN A 354 28.48 47.60 -69.57
CA GLN A 354 29.01 47.32 -70.90
C GLN A 354 28.28 48.13 -71.99
N ALA A 355 26.99 48.40 -71.82
CA ALA A 355 26.23 49.31 -72.67
C ALA A 355 26.71 50.76 -72.49
N ILE A 356 27.00 51.18 -71.26
CA ILE A 356 27.64 52.49 -70.99
C ILE A 356 29.03 52.54 -71.64
N GLU A 357 29.83 51.48 -71.54
CA GLU A 357 31.16 51.37 -72.16
C GLU A 357 31.06 51.40 -73.69
N ALA A 358 30.09 50.70 -74.28
CA ALA A 358 29.84 50.73 -75.72
C ALA A 358 29.36 52.11 -76.20
N THR A 359 28.54 52.79 -75.40
CA THR A 359 28.08 54.17 -75.70
C THR A 359 29.24 55.17 -75.59
N LEU A 360 30.17 54.96 -74.65
CA LEU A 360 31.41 55.73 -74.54
C LEU A 360 32.37 55.46 -75.72
N LYS A 361 32.48 54.20 -76.16
CA LYS A 361 33.25 53.81 -77.36
C LYS A 361 32.63 54.39 -78.63
N LEU A 362 31.31 54.40 -78.75
CA LEU A 362 30.60 54.95 -79.91
C LEU A 362 30.70 56.48 -79.99
N THR A 363 30.66 57.18 -78.85
CA THR A 363 30.88 58.64 -78.80
C THR A 363 32.34 59.04 -79.08
N SER A 364 33.31 58.15 -78.81
CA SER A 364 34.71 58.33 -79.19
C SER A 364 35.03 57.99 -80.66
N PHE A 365 34.23 57.14 -81.32
CA PHE A 365 34.36 56.86 -82.76
C PHE A 365 33.53 57.80 -83.66
N THR A 366 32.39 58.33 -83.20
CA THR A 366 31.58 59.27 -84.01
C THR A 366 32.15 60.68 -84.08
N THR A 367 33.19 61.00 -83.31
CA THR A 367 33.98 62.23 -83.45
C THR A 367 35.20 62.06 -84.37
N SER A 368 35.42 60.90 -85.00
CA SER A 368 36.62 60.63 -85.81
C SER A 368 36.46 60.83 -87.33
N ASN A 369 35.35 61.39 -87.81
CA ASN A 369 35.15 61.64 -89.24
C ASN A 369 35.25 63.11 -89.68
N ASP A 370 35.84 63.98 -88.86
CA ASP A 370 36.39 65.21 -89.40
C ASP A 370 37.65 65.67 -88.65
N THR A 371 38.74 65.81 -89.41
CA THR A 371 40.03 66.42 -89.07
C THR A 371 40.97 65.70 -88.06
N GLY A 372 42.02 65.07 -88.60
CA GLY A 372 43.02 64.27 -87.88
C GLY A 372 44.10 65.04 -87.10
N GLN A 373 43.72 65.76 -86.03
CA GLN A 373 44.70 66.31 -85.07
C GLN A 373 44.36 66.12 -83.58
N ASN A 374 43.24 65.48 -83.22
CA ASN A 374 42.79 65.39 -81.82
C ASN A 374 42.90 64.00 -81.17
N SER A 375 43.49 63.00 -81.84
CA SER A 375 43.53 61.59 -81.36
C SER A 375 44.32 61.39 -80.05
N THR A 376 45.45 62.08 -79.86
CA THR A 376 46.28 61.96 -78.65
C THR A 376 45.68 62.68 -77.43
N LEU A 377 44.84 63.69 -77.65
CA LEU A 377 44.19 64.46 -76.59
C LEU A 377 42.97 63.72 -76.03
N ILE A 378 42.30 62.92 -76.86
CA ILE A 378 41.16 62.08 -76.47
C ILE A 378 41.64 60.84 -75.69
N GLU A 379 42.71 60.17 -76.11
CA GLU A 379 43.34 59.08 -75.33
C GLU A 379 43.86 59.56 -73.97
N GLN A 380 44.53 60.72 -73.91
CA GLN A 380 44.94 61.33 -72.63
C GLN A 380 43.75 61.74 -71.76
N MET A 381 42.64 62.22 -72.34
CA MET A 381 41.43 62.53 -71.57
C MET A 381 40.73 61.29 -71.04
N ILE A 382 40.75 60.17 -71.78
CA ILE A 382 40.18 58.90 -71.32
C ILE A 382 41.02 58.34 -70.16
N ASP A 383 42.35 58.33 -70.28
CA ASP A 383 43.23 57.90 -69.18
C ASP A 383 43.17 58.85 -67.96
N GLN A 384 43.05 60.16 -68.15
CA GLN A 384 42.97 61.12 -67.05
C GLN A 384 41.58 61.22 -66.39
N LYS A 385 40.48 60.95 -67.09
CA LYS A 385 39.12 61.11 -66.53
C LYS A 385 38.38 59.79 -66.28
N VAL A 386 38.56 58.78 -67.14
CA VAL A 386 37.79 57.53 -67.04
C VAL A 386 38.48 56.56 -66.08
N GLN A 387 39.81 56.52 -66.07
CA GLN A 387 40.53 55.62 -65.18
C GLN A 387 40.38 55.93 -63.66
N PRO A 388 40.39 57.21 -63.21
CA PRO A 388 40.08 57.52 -61.81
C PRO A 388 38.62 57.24 -61.44
N LEU A 389 37.69 57.27 -62.40
CA LEU A 389 36.30 56.85 -62.16
C LEU A 389 36.20 55.34 -61.98
N PHE A 390 36.95 54.55 -62.74
CA PHE A 390 37.00 53.09 -62.59
C PHE A 390 37.64 52.67 -61.26
N THR A 391 38.73 53.32 -60.85
CA THR A 391 39.32 53.05 -59.53
C THR A 391 38.39 53.50 -58.40
N SER A 392 37.77 54.67 -58.50
CA SER A 392 36.79 55.15 -57.52
C SER A 392 35.56 54.24 -57.41
N LEU A 393 35.02 53.76 -58.54
CA LEU A 393 33.90 52.82 -58.56
C LEU A 393 34.29 51.47 -57.96
N LYS A 394 35.48 50.96 -58.29
CA LYS A 394 36.03 49.71 -57.75
C LYS A 394 36.26 49.81 -56.24
N GLU A 395 36.81 50.92 -55.75
CA GLU A 395 37.01 51.17 -54.32
C GLU A 395 35.68 51.29 -53.58
N ASN A 396 34.71 52.04 -54.12
CA ASN A 396 33.36 52.14 -53.53
C ASN A 396 32.63 50.80 -53.53
N LEU A 397 32.73 50.01 -54.60
CA LEU A 397 32.14 48.67 -54.67
C LEU A 397 32.79 47.74 -53.63
N ASN A 398 34.13 47.71 -53.56
CA ASN A 398 34.85 46.93 -52.55
C ASN A 398 34.48 47.36 -51.13
N HIS A 399 34.41 48.66 -50.86
CA HIS A 399 34.03 49.18 -49.55
C HIS A 399 32.60 48.78 -49.17
N THR A 400 31.66 48.89 -50.12
CA THR A 400 30.26 48.47 -49.92
C THR A 400 30.14 46.97 -49.72
N MET A 401 30.85 46.18 -50.53
CA MET A 401 30.83 44.72 -50.45
C MET A 401 31.46 44.23 -49.14
N GLN A 402 32.58 44.82 -48.73
CA GLN A 402 33.23 44.55 -47.44
C GLN A 402 32.34 44.97 -46.27
N GLY A 403 31.67 46.13 -46.34
CA GLY A 403 30.70 46.57 -45.34
C GLY A 403 29.52 45.60 -45.19
N LYS A 404 28.97 45.11 -46.30
CA LYS A 404 27.89 44.10 -46.30
C LYS A 404 28.39 42.75 -45.80
N LEU A 405 29.59 42.32 -46.16
CA LEU A 405 30.20 41.07 -45.66
C LEU A 405 30.39 41.12 -44.14
N ASN A 406 30.90 42.24 -43.64
CA ASN A 406 31.08 42.46 -42.20
C ASN A 406 29.72 42.47 -41.48
N GLN A 407 28.70 43.10 -42.06
CA GLN A 407 27.35 43.07 -41.49
C GLN A 407 26.78 41.64 -41.43
N VAL A 408 26.91 40.86 -42.51
CA VAL A 408 26.49 39.45 -42.54
C VAL A 408 27.25 38.62 -41.50
N ALA A 409 28.55 38.84 -41.34
CA ALA A 409 29.35 38.15 -40.33
C ALA A 409 28.87 38.47 -38.90
N VAL A 410 28.53 39.74 -38.62
CA VAL A 410 27.98 40.17 -37.34
C VAL A 410 26.59 39.57 -37.10
N ASP A 411 25.70 39.65 -38.08
CA ASP A 411 24.33 39.11 -37.97
C ASP A 411 24.34 37.59 -37.77
N LEU A 412 25.22 36.88 -38.50
CA LEU A 412 25.41 35.44 -38.34
C LEU A 412 25.98 35.10 -36.96
N GLY A 413 26.96 35.87 -36.47
CA GLY A 413 27.52 35.71 -35.12
C GLY A 413 26.45 35.86 -34.04
N THR A 414 25.67 36.94 -34.09
CA THR A 414 24.58 37.19 -33.11
C THR A 414 23.48 36.12 -33.19
N PHE A 415 23.19 35.59 -34.38
CA PHE A 415 22.26 34.48 -34.54
C PHE A 415 22.79 33.21 -33.87
N ILE A 416 24.06 32.85 -34.13
CA ILE A 416 24.70 31.66 -33.52
C ILE A 416 24.72 31.78 -31.99
N ASP A 417 25.01 32.95 -31.44
CA ASP A 417 25.02 33.15 -29.99
C ASP A 417 23.62 32.99 -29.38
N LYS A 418 22.58 33.56 -30.02
CA LYS A 418 21.18 33.37 -29.59
C LYS A 418 20.77 31.90 -29.66
N GLU A 419 21.17 31.21 -30.71
CA GLU A 419 20.90 29.78 -30.91
C GLU A 419 21.58 28.92 -29.84
N ARG A 420 22.83 29.24 -29.50
CA ARG A 420 23.59 28.58 -28.43
C ARG A 420 22.91 28.76 -27.08
N ILE A 421 22.51 29.98 -26.73
CA ILE A 421 21.78 30.27 -25.48
C ILE A 421 20.45 29.52 -25.44
N ALA A 422 19.72 29.47 -26.56
CA ALA A 422 18.46 28.73 -26.65
C ALA A 422 18.67 27.22 -26.46
N ARG A 423 19.74 26.65 -27.04
CA ARG A 423 20.12 25.24 -26.83
C ARG A 423 20.48 24.96 -25.37
N GLU A 424 21.32 25.78 -24.75
CA GLU A 424 21.68 25.64 -23.32
C GLU A 424 20.43 25.73 -22.42
N GLY A 425 19.51 26.65 -22.71
CA GLY A 425 18.21 26.77 -22.04
C GLY A 425 17.31 25.55 -22.24
N ALA A 426 17.35 24.91 -23.41
CA ALA A 426 16.61 23.68 -23.68
C ALA A 426 17.22 22.47 -22.94
N THR A 427 18.54 22.35 -22.93
CA THR A 427 19.27 21.28 -22.22
C THR A 427 19.02 21.36 -20.72
N THR A 428 19.13 22.54 -20.12
CA THR A 428 18.86 22.73 -18.68
C THR A 428 17.42 22.39 -18.29
N LYS A 429 16.43 22.74 -19.14
CA LYS A 429 15.02 22.33 -18.92
C LYS A 429 14.81 20.83 -19.09
N ALA A 430 15.51 20.19 -20.03
CA ALA A 430 15.47 18.74 -20.21
C ALA A 430 16.08 18.01 -19.00
N ASP A 431 17.21 18.50 -18.48
CA ASP A 431 17.86 17.98 -17.27
C ASP A 431 16.97 18.15 -16.05
N GLN A 432 16.34 19.31 -15.88
CA GLN A 432 15.37 19.55 -14.80
C GLN A 432 14.17 18.59 -14.90
N SER A 433 13.61 18.43 -16.10
CA SER A 433 12.49 17.50 -16.33
C SER A 433 12.89 16.05 -16.03
N SER A 434 14.11 15.65 -16.37
CA SER A 434 14.67 14.33 -16.05
C SER A 434 14.83 14.13 -14.53
N ALA A 435 15.29 15.16 -13.82
CA ALA A 435 15.39 15.16 -12.37
C ALA A 435 14.01 15.05 -11.69
N ASP A 436 13.01 15.78 -12.19
CA ASP A 436 11.63 15.75 -11.69
C ASP A 436 10.98 14.38 -11.92
N VAL A 437 11.15 13.78 -13.10
CA VAL A 437 10.68 12.40 -13.38
C VAL A 437 11.35 11.39 -12.45
N SER A 438 12.64 11.56 -12.18
CA SER A 438 13.38 10.71 -11.23
C SER A 438 12.87 10.89 -9.79
N ALA A 439 12.47 12.09 -9.40
CA ALA A 439 11.84 12.37 -8.12
C ALA A 439 10.45 11.72 -8.00
N LEU A 440 9.59 11.91 -9.00
CA LEU A 440 8.27 11.26 -9.07
C LEU A 440 8.39 9.73 -9.00
N ARG A 441 9.36 9.14 -9.69
CA ARG A 441 9.60 7.68 -9.63
C ARG A 441 10.00 7.22 -8.21
N ARG A 442 10.77 8.02 -7.47
CA ARG A 442 11.07 7.74 -6.06
C ARG A 442 9.83 7.80 -5.19
N ASP A 443 8.99 8.82 -5.37
CA ASP A 443 7.76 9.00 -4.60
C ASP A 443 6.75 7.87 -4.86
N ILE A 444 6.59 7.45 -6.12
CA ILE A 444 5.77 6.27 -6.50
C ILE A 444 6.28 5.01 -5.79
N ASN A 445 7.60 4.82 -5.71
CA ASN A 445 8.16 3.66 -5.02
C ASN A 445 7.92 3.69 -3.50
N VAL A 446 8.00 4.88 -2.89
CA VAL A 446 7.66 5.07 -1.46
C VAL A 446 6.18 4.78 -1.23
N LEU A 447 5.29 5.30 -2.08
CA LEU A 447 3.86 5.07 -2.00
C LEU A 447 3.52 3.58 -2.17
N LYS A 448 4.13 2.91 -3.15
CA LYS A 448 3.96 1.46 -3.39
C LYS A 448 4.35 0.64 -2.16
N LYS A 449 5.47 0.97 -1.51
CA LYS A 449 5.88 0.31 -0.27
C LYS A 449 4.89 0.57 0.87
N SER A 450 4.46 1.81 1.06
CA SER A 450 3.46 2.17 2.07
C SER A 450 2.15 1.41 1.91
N VAL A 451 1.64 1.33 0.67
CA VAL A 451 0.42 0.55 0.34
C VAL A 451 0.63 -0.92 0.64
N SER A 452 1.78 -1.49 0.26
CA SER A 452 2.10 -2.91 0.52
C SER A 452 2.13 -3.22 2.01
N THR A 453 2.81 -2.39 2.82
CA THR A 453 2.85 -2.53 4.29
C THR A 453 1.47 -2.35 4.93
N SER A 454 0.64 -1.46 4.40
CA SER A 454 -0.74 -1.27 4.88
C SER A 454 -1.60 -2.51 4.58
N ALA A 455 -1.48 -3.06 3.37
CA ALA A 455 -2.17 -4.29 2.97
C ALA A 455 -1.76 -5.49 3.83
N GLU A 456 -0.46 -5.66 4.10
CA GLU A 456 0.06 -6.70 5.01
C GLU A 456 -0.51 -6.58 6.42
N LYS A 457 -0.55 -5.36 6.98
CA LYS A 457 -1.17 -5.10 8.29
C LYS A 457 -2.66 -5.42 8.30
N LEU A 458 -3.38 -5.13 7.22
CA LEU A 458 -4.79 -5.47 7.09
C LEU A 458 -4.99 -6.98 7.03
N CYS A 459 -4.20 -7.70 6.22
CA CYS A 459 -4.22 -9.16 6.17
C CYS A 459 -3.93 -9.79 7.54
N GLN A 460 -2.97 -9.24 8.29
CA GLN A 460 -2.67 -9.69 9.65
C GLN A 460 -3.86 -9.49 10.59
N LYS A 461 -4.52 -8.32 10.55
CA LYS A 461 -5.73 -8.06 11.34
C LYS A 461 -6.89 -9.00 10.98
N ILE A 462 -7.10 -9.26 9.70
CA ILE A 462 -8.12 -10.21 9.22
C ILE A 462 -7.81 -11.63 9.73
N SER A 463 -6.54 -12.05 9.69
CA SER A 463 -6.14 -13.35 10.24
C SER A 463 -6.35 -13.44 11.75
N GLU A 464 -6.03 -12.38 12.50
CA GLU A 464 -6.26 -12.30 13.94
C GLU A 464 -7.77 -12.37 14.27
N GLN A 465 -8.60 -11.62 13.54
CA GLN A 465 -10.06 -11.69 13.66
C GLN A 465 -10.60 -13.07 13.32
N GLY A 466 -10.07 -13.73 12.29
CA GLY A 466 -10.41 -15.11 11.95
C GLY A 466 -10.14 -16.08 13.10
N LYS A 467 -9.00 -15.95 13.78
CA LYS A 467 -8.68 -16.76 14.98
C LYS A 467 -9.63 -16.47 16.14
N GLN A 468 -9.99 -15.21 16.36
CA GLN A 468 -10.94 -14.82 17.41
C GLN A 468 -12.33 -15.40 17.14
N VAL A 469 -12.81 -15.34 15.89
CA VAL A 469 -14.08 -15.95 15.48
C VAL A 469 -14.05 -17.46 15.68
N ALA A 470 -12.98 -18.14 15.28
CA ALA A 470 -12.82 -19.58 15.51
C ALA A 470 -12.90 -19.93 17.01
N SER A 471 -12.20 -19.18 17.86
CA SER A 471 -12.24 -19.38 19.31
C SER A 471 -13.64 -19.12 19.90
N CYS A 472 -14.36 -18.08 19.43
CA CYS A 472 -15.74 -17.85 19.83
C CYS A 472 -16.65 -19.01 19.42
N ASN A 473 -16.49 -19.55 18.20
CA ASN A 473 -17.27 -20.70 17.73
C ASN A 473 -17.00 -21.95 18.58
N GLU A 474 -15.75 -22.22 18.96
CA GLU A 474 -15.42 -23.32 19.88
C GLU A 474 -16.08 -23.14 21.26
N ARG A 475 -16.10 -21.91 21.78
CA ARG A 475 -16.78 -21.59 23.06
C ARG A 475 -18.29 -21.78 22.96
N VAL A 476 -18.91 -21.37 21.84
CA VAL A 476 -20.34 -21.57 21.60
C VAL A 476 -20.67 -23.05 21.48
N ALA A 477 -19.89 -23.83 20.74
CA ALA A 477 -20.07 -25.28 20.63
C ALA A 477 -19.91 -25.98 21.99
N SER A 478 -18.95 -25.55 22.81
CA SER A 478 -18.77 -26.04 24.17
C SER A 478 -19.99 -25.72 25.06
N LEU A 479 -20.50 -24.48 25.00
CA LEU A 479 -21.70 -24.07 25.72
C LEU A 479 -22.94 -24.86 25.28
N GLU A 480 -23.12 -25.07 23.97
CA GLU A 480 -24.21 -25.87 23.42
C GLU A 480 -24.16 -27.31 23.92
N SER A 481 -22.97 -27.93 23.92
CA SER A 481 -22.78 -29.27 24.48
C SER A 481 -23.07 -29.33 26.00
N GLY A 482 -22.74 -28.26 26.73
CA GLY A 482 -23.07 -28.11 28.14
C GLY A 482 -24.57 -28.01 28.38
N LEU A 483 -25.27 -27.22 27.56
CA LEU A 483 -26.71 -27.03 27.64
C LEU A 483 -27.46 -28.33 27.32
N GLN A 484 -27.03 -29.07 26.30
CA GLN A 484 -27.58 -30.40 25.99
C GLN A 484 -27.43 -31.38 27.16
N ARG A 485 -26.27 -31.36 27.84
CA ARG A 485 -26.03 -32.19 29.02
C ARG A 485 -26.94 -31.82 30.19
N VAL A 486 -27.06 -30.53 30.50
CA VAL A 486 -27.95 -30.03 31.56
C VAL A 486 -29.41 -30.35 31.23
N SER A 487 -29.81 -30.23 29.97
CA SER A 487 -31.15 -30.62 29.50
C SER A 487 -31.41 -32.11 29.73
N ALA A 488 -30.47 -32.98 29.34
CA ALA A 488 -30.58 -34.41 29.57
C ALA A 488 -30.66 -34.75 31.07
N GLU A 489 -29.85 -34.09 31.91
CA GLU A 489 -29.90 -34.26 33.36
C GLU A 489 -31.25 -33.83 33.94
N ALA A 490 -31.76 -32.67 33.52
CA ALA A 490 -33.08 -32.18 33.91
C ALA A 490 -34.20 -33.16 33.52
N GLU A 491 -34.18 -33.70 32.30
CA GLU A 491 -35.13 -34.75 31.88
C GLU A 491 -35.06 -36.00 32.76
N THR A 492 -33.86 -36.46 33.11
CA THR A 492 -33.70 -37.62 33.99
C THR A 492 -34.23 -37.35 35.41
N ASN A 493 -34.01 -36.14 35.92
CA ASN A 493 -34.53 -35.72 37.22
C ASN A 493 -36.05 -35.59 37.22
N ILE A 494 -36.64 -35.06 36.14
CA ILE A 494 -38.10 -35.01 35.95
C ILE A 494 -38.68 -36.43 35.94
N ARG A 495 -38.12 -37.36 35.16
CA ARG A 495 -38.58 -38.77 35.14
C ARG A 495 -38.47 -39.43 36.53
N LYS A 496 -37.40 -39.13 37.29
CA LYS A 496 -37.23 -39.62 38.66
C LYS A 496 -38.31 -39.07 39.60
N LEU A 497 -38.63 -37.79 39.50
CA LEU A 497 -39.71 -37.15 40.28
C LEU A 497 -41.08 -37.73 39.91
N GLU A 498 -41.37 -37.93 38.62
CA GLU A 498 -42.60 -38.59 38.17
C GLU A 498 -42.76 -39.99 38.76
N LEU A 499 -41.68 -40.80 38.77
CA LEU A 499 -41.69 -42.14 39.35
C LEU A 499 -41.88 -42.11 40.88
N GLN A 500 -41.26 -41.14 41.57
CA GLN A 500 -41.48 -40.93 43.00
C GLN A 500 -42.92 -40.50 43.29
N LEU A 501 -43.49 -39.61 42.49
CA LEU A 501 -44.87 -39.16 42.62
C LEU A 501 -45.85 -40.32 42.39
N GLN A 502 -45.62 -41.15 41.37
CA GLN A 502 -46.41 -42.35 41.11
C GLN A 502 -46.34 -43.34 42.28
N THR A 503 -45.15 -43.53 42.86
CA THR A 503 -44.95 -44.38 44.04
C THR A 503 -45.71 -43.85 45.25
N VAL A 504 -45.61 -42.55 45.52
CA VAL A 504 -46.36 -41.90 46.62
C VAL A 504 -47.86 -41.98 46.38
N ASN A 505 -48.33 -41.77 45.15
CA ASN A 505 -49.73 -41.85 44.81
C ASN A 505 -50.28 -43.28 44.96
N THR A 506 -49.50 -44.29 44.56
CA THR A 506 -49.82 -45.71 44.77
C THR A 506 -49.87 -46.07 46.26
N ARG A 507 -48.92 -45.56 47.06
CA ARG A 507 -48.99 -45.71 48.53
C ARG A 507 -50.22 -45.03 49.11
N ARG A 508 -50.53 -43.81 48.65
CA ARG A 508 -51.73 -43.08 49.08
C ARG A 508 -53.00 -43.83 48.72
N SER A 509 -53.12 -44.40 47.51
CA SER A 509 -54.29 -45.19 47.13
C SER A 509 -54.41 -46.47 47.97
N ASN A 510 -53.28 -47.15 48.25
CA ASN A 510 -53.25 -48.35 49.09
C ASN A 510 -53.56 -48.06 50.57
N VAL A 511 -53.18 -46.89 51.08
CA VAL A 511 -53.57 -46.44 52.43
C VAL A 511 -55.04 -45.98 52.44
N SER A 512 -55.50 -45.31 51.38
CA SER A 512 -56.86 -44.77 51.28
C SER A 512 -57.92 -45.84 50.98
N THR A 513 -57.55 -47.05 50.55
CA THR A 513 -58.49 -48.17 50.47
C THR A 513 -58.99 -48.56 51.86
N LYS A 514 -60.31 -48.68 52.02
CA LYS A 514 -61.00 -48.83 53.32
C LYS A 514 -60.46 -49.93 54.25
N GLY A 515 -59.89 -51.01 53.72
CA GLY A 515 -59.42 -52.17 54.49
C GLY A 515 -58.31 -51.84 55.50
N PRO A 516 -57.10 -51.43 55.09
CA PRO A 516 -55.98 -51.20 55.99
C PRO A 516 -56.19 -50.03 56.96
N ASN A 517 -56.86 -48.95 56.56
CA ASN A 517 -57.21 -47.88 57.50
C ASN A 517 -58.23 -48.34 58.55
N GLN A 518 -59.21 -49.18 58.17
CA GLN A 518 -60.12 -49.78 59.14
C GLN A 518 -59.41 -50.77 60.06
N ASP A 519 -58.47 -51.57 59.55
CA ASP A 519 -57.70 -52.52 60.37
C ASP A 519 -56.71 -51.81 61.30
N MET A 520 -56.00 -50.78 60.85
CA MET A 520 -55.15 -49.96 61.74
C MET A 520 -55.99 -49.25 62.79
N THR A 521 -57.14 -48.67 62.40
CA THR A 521 -58.04 -48.02 63.37
C THR A 521 -58.57 -49.04 64.37
N LYS A 522 -59.06 -50.20 63.92
CA LYS A 522 -59.50 -51.30 64.80
C LYS A 522 -58.38 -51.79 65.71
N HIS A 523 -57.17 -51.94 65.21
CA HIS A 523 -56.03 -52.42 66.01
C HIS A 523 -55.56 -51.36 67.02
N ILE A 524 -55.60 -50.07 66.69
CA ILE A 524 -55.31 -48.99 67.64
C ILE A 524 -56.42 -48.91 68.72
N THR A 525 -57.69 -48.95 68.30
CA THR A 525 -58.83 -48.92 69.21
C THR A 525 -58.90 -50.14 70.11
N ASN A 526 -58.59 -51.33 69.61
CA ASN A 526 -58.73 -52.58 70.38
C ASN A 526 -57.46 -52.95 71.17
N THR A 527 -56.27 -52.54 70.73
CA THR A 527 -55.00 -53.00 71.32
C THR A 527 -54.28 -51.91 72.09
N THR A 528 -54.38 -50.64 71.68
CA THR A 528 -53.63 -49.54 72.31
C THR A 528 -54.48 -48.74 73.30
N ILE A 529 -55.78 -48.65 73.05
CA ILE A 529 -56.73 -48.02 73.95
C ILE A 529 -57.40 -49.10 74.80
N SER A 530 -56.68 -49.56 75.84
CA SER A 530 -57.30 -50.39 76.87
C SER A 530 -58.52 -49.66 77.46
N PRO A 531 -59.65 -50.33 77.72
CA PRO A 531 -60.79 -49.71 78.41
C PRO A 531 -60.40 -49.01 79.72
N SER A 532 -59.33 -49.50 80.38
CA SER A 532 -58.76 -48.87 81.58
C SER A 532 -58.09 -47.52 81.32
N SER A 533 -57.45 -47.31 80.16
CA SER A 533 -56.83 -46.02 79.83
C SER A 533 -57.88 -44.98 79.43
N LEU A 534 -59.01 -45.38 78.83
CA LEU A 534 -60.15 -44.48 78.62
C LEU A 534 -60.83 -44.07 79.93
N GLN A 535 -61.01 -45.01 80.87
CA GLN A 535 -61.50 -44.69 82.21
C GLN A 535 -60.54 -43.76 82.97
N ASN A 536 -59.24 -43.94 82.82
CA ASN A 536 -58.24 -43.07 83.43
C ASN A 536 -58.24 -41.67 82.82
N ILE A 537 -58.41 -41.56 81.50
CA ILE A 537 -58.53 -40.27 80.81
C ILE A 537 -59.83 -39.58 81.21
N SER A 538 -60.98 -40.28 81.23
CA SER A 538 -62.23 -39.67 81.69
C SER A 538 -62.17 -39.24 83.15
N SER A 539 -61.55 -40.04 84.02
CA SER A 539 -61.26 -39.69 85.42
C SER A 539 -60.35 -38.47 85.53
N LEU A 540 -59.31 -38.37 84.70
CA LEU A 540 -58.43 -37.20 84.63
C LEU A 540 -59.17 -35.96 84.14
N THR A 541 -60.02 -36.09 83.11
CA THR A 541 -60.85 -35.01 82.58
C THR A 541 -61.82 -34.51 83.65
N SER A 542 -62.53 -35.39 84.35
CA SER A 542 -63.41 -34.99 85.45
C SER A 542 -62.66 -34.36 86.63
N ARG A 543 -61.44 -34.81 86.91
CA ARG A 543 -60.58 -34.16 87.92
C ARG A 543 -60.09 -32.79 87.44
N LEU A 544 -59.83 -32.62 86.15
CA LEU A 544 -59.38 -31.36 85.57
C LEU A 544 -60.53 -30.34 85.55
N GLU A 545 -61.76 -30.76 85.21
CA GLU A 545 -62.97 -29.95 85.35
C GLU A 545 -63.24 -29.56 86.81
N ALA A 546 -63.03 -30.47 87.77
CA ALA A 546 -63.15 -30.15 89.19
C ALA A 546 -62.09 -29.13 89.66
N VAL A 547 -60.87 -29.21 89.13
CA VAL A 547 -59.79 -28.24 89.40
C VAL A 547 -60.06 -26.90 88.72
N GLU A 548 -60.60 -26.88 87.49
CA GLU A 548 -61.02 -25.66 86.80
C GLU A 548 -62.21 -24.99 87.51
N GLN A 549 -63.18 -25.75 88.02
CA GLN A 549 -64.24 -25.20 88.88
C GLN A 549 -63.67 -24.63 90.18
N GLN A 550 -62.69 -25.29 90.80
CA GLN A 550 -62.01 -24.76 91.98
C GLN A 550 -61.20 -23.49 91.67
N LEU A 551 -60.52 -23.41 90.54
CA LEU A 551 -59.78 -22.21 90.12
C LEU A 551 -60.71 -21.05 89.76
N ASN A 552 -61.81 -21.32 89.07
CA ASN A 552 -62.80 -20.30 88.71
C ASN A 552 -63.60 -19.82 89.94
N SER A 553 -63.74 -20.65 90.98
CA SER A 553 -64.29 -20.23 92.28
C SER A 553 -63.31 -19.44 93.16
N HIS A 554 -62.01 -19.45 92.83
CA HIS A 554 -60.96 -18.72 93.56
C HIS A 554 -60.51 -17.43 92.89
N HIS A 555 -61.16 -17.00 91.80
CA HIS A 555 -60.88 -15.74 91.13
C HIS A 555 -61.66 -14.56 91.73
N VAL A 556 -61.58 -14.39 93.05
CA VAL A 556 -61.85 -13.12 93.74
C VAL A 556 -60.59 -12.75 94.52
N GLU A 557 -59.91 -11.72 94.02
CA GLU A 557 -58.86 -10.88 94.63
C GLU A 557 -57.79 -11.53 95.52
N GLY A 558 -56.56 -11.65 95.01
CA GLY A 558 -55.36 -11.79 95.85
C GLY A 558 -54.06 -12.04 95.05
N PRO A 559 -52.94 -11.36 95.34
CA PRO A 559 -51.74 -11.37 94.50
C PRO A 559 -50.88 -12.64 94.71
N PRO A 560 -50.28 -13.23 93.66
CA PRO A 560 -49.57 -14.50 93.79
C PRO A 560 -48.15 -14.33 94.37
N ARG A 561 -47.95 -14.94 95.54
CA ARG A 561 -46.66 -15.17 96.20
C ARG A 561 -45.82 -16.19 95.43
N LYS A 562 -44.54 -15.86 95.26
CA LYS A 562 -43.44 -16.72 94.79
C LYS A 562 -43.32 -18.00 95.62
N ARG A 563 -43.08 -19.16 94.97
CA ARG A 563 -42.51 -20.36 95.61
C ARG A 563 -41.28 -20.84 94.84
N LYS A 564 -40.17 -20.92 95.59
CA LYS A 564 -38.98 -21.76 95.35
C LYS A 564 -39.26 -23.16 95.86
N THR A 565 -38.64 -24.17 95.21
CA THR A 565 -37.92 -25.33 95.79
C THR A 565 -37.50 -26.19 94.59
N ALA A 566 -36.22 -26.42 94.26
CA ALA A 566 -35.16 -27.12 95.01
C ALA A 566 -35.54 -28.56 95.39
N HIS A 567 -34.89 -29.52 94.75
CA HIS A 567 -34.49 -30.87 95.21
C HIS A 567 -34.02 -31.65 93.97
N LYS A 568 -33.01 -32.52 94.02
CA LYS A 568 -32.00 -32.88 95.00
C LYS A 568 -30.90 -33.57 94.20
#